data_AF-A0A1B7M3A1-F1
#
_entry.id   AF-A0A1B7M3A1-F1
#
_cell.length_a   1.000
_cell.length_b   1.000
_cell.length_c   1.000
_cell.angle_alpha   90.00
_cell.angle_beta   90.00
_cell.angle_gamma   90.00
#
_symmetry.space_group_name_H-M   'P 1'
#
loop_
_entity.id
_entity.type
_entity.pdbx_description
1 polymer ?
#
loop_
_entity_poly.entity_id
_entity_poly.type
_entity_poly.pdbx_seq_one_letter_code
_entity_poly.pdbx_strand_id
1 'polypeptide(L)'
;MVLTGLAIGAVLGVVMQRGRFCVTAMMRDIFMQRTWRTFVALLVVISVHAVGIAALTSTGVITPGDSTFAPAAVIVGGFVFGLGIILAGGCASGTWFRSAEGLVGSWIALAMYAVSAAAMKYGALAGFDGWMKSWDSGLTTIPELLGVSPWWFAIALSVLTFFLVRHFRAQDAKRPKAARLSNQPVWKRPLNLYTAGALIGLIGVIAWPLSAATGRNSGLGITTPTANTLQYTVTGDEGFIDWGVLLVLGLFVGAFIAAKSTGEFRIRIPDATTAVRSVGGGLLMGVGATLAGGCTVGNGMVQTSLFSFQGWVALLFIAVGIAVGAKFWLKPATAKPAKAPQTYTTNDSVGGTVNTPDAVAFSTAPAANTAVTTNAGLAGMSMATGLISLQAEEKARHLGNGYFALDSLGAVCPFPLIEAKDVMADLDAGQHLVIDFDCTQGTETIPQWAVDDGHYVTDFRETGEASWQITIKKGEPTG
;
A
#
# COMPACT_ATOMS: atom_id res chain seq x y z
N MET A 1 -14.24 -15.40 -24.82
CA MET A 1 -14.29 -14.02 -24.29
C MET A 1 -13.82 -13.90 -22.84
N VAL A 2 -14.08 -14.88 -21.95
CA VAL A 2 -13.58 -14.88 -20.56
C VAL A 2 -12.06 -14.68 -20.45
N LEU A 3 -11.27 -15.28 -21.36
CA LEU A 3 -9.80 -15.11 -21.45
C LEU A 3 -9.32 -13.66 -21.60
N THR A 4 -10.17 -12.76 -22.10
CA THR A 4 -9.84 -11.33 -22.15
C THR A 4 -9.68 -10.74 -20.75
N GLY A 5 -10.36 -11.31 -19.75
CA GLY A 5 -10.17 -11.00 -18.34
C GLY A 5 -8.75 -11.28 -17.89
N LEU A 6 -8.18 -12.43 -18.28
CA LEU A 6 -6.79 -12.78 -17.99
C LEU A 6 -5.80 -11.78 -18.61
N ALA A 7 -5.99 -11.44 -19.88
CA ALA A 7 -5.12 -10.51 -20.60
C ALA A 7 -5.18 -9.09 -19.99
N ILE A 8 -6.39 -8.58 -19.74
CA ILE A 8 -6.59 -7.28 -19.09
C ILE A 8 -6.06 -7.28 -17.67
N GLY A 9 -6.29 -8.37 -16.94
CA GLY A 9 -5.75 -8.60 -15.61
C GLY A 9 -4.23 -8.49 -15.63
N ALA A 10 -3.56 -9.16 -16.56
CA ALA A 10 -2.10 -9.10 -16.68
C ALA A 10 -1.60 -7.67 -16.93
N VAL A 11 -2.21 -6.94 -17.84
CA VAL A 11 -1.85 -5.54 -18.10
C VAL A 11 -2.11 -4.67 -16.85
N LEU A 12 -3.26 -4.85 -16.19
CA LEU A 12 -3.59 -4.16 -14.95
C LEU A 12 -2.57 -4.45 -13.84
N GLY A 13 -2.16 -5.72 -13.69
CA GLY A 13 -1.16 -6.16 -12.73
C GLY A 13 0.20 -5.50 -12.97
N VAL A 14 0.65 -5.44 -14.22
CA VAL A 14 1.89 -4.73 -14.60
C VAL A 14 1.77 -3.24 -14.23
N VAL A 15 0.70 -2.56 -14.65
CA VAL A 15 0.53 -1.13 -14.38
C VAL A 15 0.43 -0.83 -12.87
N MET A 16 -0.30 -1.65 -12.11
CA MET A 16 -0.45 -1.48 -10.66
C MET A 16 0.86 -1.73 -9.90
N GLN A 17 1.62 -2.78 -10.27
CA GLN A 17 2.91 -3.08 -9.65
C GLN A 17 3.93 -1.98 -9.97
N ARG A 18 4.07 -1.61 -11.24
CA ARG A 18 5.02 -0.57 -11.69
C ARG A 18 4.66 0.83 -11.21
N GLY A 19 3.37 1.14 -11.10
CA GLY A 19 2.86 2.41 -10.59
C GLY A 19 2.66 2.46 -9.08
N ARG A 20 2.89 1.33 -8.39
CA ARG A 20 2.70 1.15 -6.94
C ARG A 20 1.34 1.69 -6.48
N PHE A 21 0.32 1.48 -7.32
CA PHE A 21 -0.97 2.16 -7.23
C PHE A 21 -1.80 1.56 -6.11
N CYS A 22 -1.73 2.18 -4.92
CA CYS A 22 -2.42 1.72 -3.72
C CYS A 22 -3.32 2.81 -3.15
N VAL A 23 -4.63 2.63 -3.30
CA VAL A 23 -5.64 3.58 -2.79
C VAL A 23 -5.51 3.79 -1.28
N THR A 24 -5.14 2.75 -0.53
CA THR A 24 -4.89 2.86 0.91
C THR A 24 -3.77 3.83 1.22
N ALA A 25 -2.64 3.75 0.50
CA ALA A 25 -1.53 4.66 0.71
C ALA A 25 -1.97 6.09 0.44
N MET A 26 -2.72 6.31 -0.66
CA MET A 26 -3.27 7.62 -1.00
C MET A 26 -4.16 8.19 0.11
N MET A 27 -5.07 7.40 0.69
CA MET A 27 -5.93 7.86 1.79
C MET A 27 -5.14 8.10 3.07
N ARG A 28 -4.24 7.17 3.42
CA ARG A 28 -3.41 7.25 4.63
C ARG A 28 -2.50 8.48 4.60
N ASP A 29 -1.92 8.80 3.45
CA ASP A 29 -0.98 9.91 3.30
C ASP A 29 -1.67 11.29 3.52
N ILE A 30 -2.98 11.40 3.29
CA ILE A 30 -3.76 12.60 3.67
C ILE A 30 -3.68 12.85 5.17
N PHE A 31 -3.81 11.79 5.98
CA PHE A 31 -3.83 11.91 7.44
C PHE A 31 -2.42 11.93 8.03
N MET A 32 -1.51 11.09 7.52
CA MET A 32 -0.16 10.92 8.06
C MET A 32 0.82 11.97 7.55
N GLN A 33 0.78 12.29 6.25
CA GLN A 33 1.71 13.22 5.60
C GLN A 33 1.07 14.60 5.32
N ARG A 34 -0.22 14.78 5.65
CA ARG A 34 -1.00 16.02 5.41
C ARG A 34 -0.94 16.49 3.95
N THR A 35 -0.83 15.55 3.01
CA THR A 35 -0.71 15.84 1.58
C THR A 35 -1.83 15.20 0.78
N TRP A 36 -2.41 15.98 -0.13
CA TRP A 36 -3.43 15.54 -1.07
C TRP A 36 -2.85 15.11 -2.43
N ARG A 37 -1.52 15.20 -2.60
CA ARG A 37 -0.84 14.94 -3.87
C ARG A 37 -1.16 13.55 -4.42
N THR A 38 -1.03 12.51 -3.60
CA THR A 38 -1.27 11.12 -4.03
C THR A 38 -2.75 10.82 -4.24
N PHE A 39 -3.65 11.52 -3.52
CA PHE A 39 -5.10 11.43 -3.71
C PHE A 39 -5.55 11.89 -5.10
N VAL A 40 -4.88 12.88 -5.69
CA VAL A 40 -5.18 13.36 -7.04
C VAL A 40 -5.03 12.25 -8.08
N ALA A 41 -4.16 11.27 -7.87
CA ALA A 41 -4.05 10.12 -8.76
C ALA A 41 -5.31 9.23 -8.74
N LEU A 42 -5.98 9.11 -7.60
CA LEU A 42 -7.30 8.46 -7.53
C LEU A 42 -8.33 9.27 -8.32
N LEU A 43 -8.35 10.61 -8.18
CA LEU A 43 -9.25 11.48 -8.96
C LEU A 43 -9.02 11.38 -10.46
N VAL A 44 -7.77 11.18 -10.90
CA VAL A 44 -7.44 10.91 -12.32
C VAL A 44 -8.11 9.63 -12.80
N VAL A 45 -8.01 8.53 -12.04
CA VAL A 45 -8.70 7.28 -12.40
C VAL A 45 -10.21 7.49 -12.47
N ILE A 46 -10.80 8.13 -11.45
CA ILE A 46 -12.25 8.35 -11.38
C ILE A 46 -12.71 9.23 -12.56
N SER A 47 -11.95 10.26 -12.93
CA SER A 47 -12.29 11.15 -14.05
C SER A 47 -12.24 10.41 -15.40
N VAL A 48 -11.20 9.61 -15.63
CA VAL A 48 -11.06 8.81 -16.87
C VAL A 48 -12.19 7.77 -16.96
N HIS A 49 -12.51 7.08 -15.85
CA HIS A 49 -13.65 6.18 -15.81
C HIS A 49 -14.98 6.91 -16.03
N ALA A 50 -15.21 8.05 -15.37
CA ALA A 50 -16.48 8.77 -15.47
C ALA A 50 -16.77 9.20 -16.91
N VAL A 51 -15.76 9.73 -17.61
CA VAL A 51 -15.88 10.09 -19.03
C VAL A 51 -16.06 8.85 -19.91
N GLY A 52 -15.25 7.81 -19.69
CA GLY A 52 -15.31 6.60 -20.52
C GLY A 52 -16.61 5.81 -20.35
N ILE A 53 -17.12 5.69 -19.13
CA ILE A 53 -18.39 5.02 -18.83
C ILE A 53 -19.56 5.86 -19.34
N ALA A 54 -19.56 7.18 -19.13
CA ALA A 54 -20.60 8.06 -19.69
C ALA A 54 -20.66 7.94 -21.23
N ALA A 55 -19.50 7.85 -21.90
CA ALA A 55 -19.44 7.59 -23.34
C ALA A 55 -20.03 6.22 -23.69
N LEU A 56 -19.58 5.14 -23.05
CA LEU A 56 -20.07 3.78 -23.33
C LEU A 56 -21.58 3.64 -23.08
N THR A 57 -22.10 4.22 -22.00
CA THR A 57 -23.53 4.24 -21.69
C THR A 57 -24.31 5.07 -22.71
N SER A 58 -23.80 6.23 -23.14
CA SER A 58 -24.46 7.04 -24.18
C SER A 58 -24.54 6.34 -25.54
N THR A 59 -23.59 5.46 -25.85
CA THR A 59 -23.59 4.63 -27.05
C THR A 59 -24.43 3.35 -26.93
N GLY A 60 -25.03 3.08 -25.77
CA GLY A 60 -25.83 1.88 -25.52
C GLY A 60 -25.03 0.57 -25.43
N VAL A 61 -23.68 0.65 -25.40
CA VAL A 61 -22.80 -0.52 -25.34
C VAL A 61 -22.87 -1.21 -23.97
N ILE A 62 -23.14 -0.43 -22.92
CA ILE A 62 -23.24 -0.92 -21.54
C ILE A 62 -24.44 -0.29 -20.85
N THR A 63 -25.06 -1.06 -19.96
CA THR A 63 -26.10 -0.60 -19.03
C THR A 63 -25.59 -0.82 -17.61
N PRO A 64 -24.95 0.17 -16.96
CA PRO A 64 -24.46 -0.02 -15.60
C PRO A 64 -25.56 -0.59 -14.70
N GLY A 65 -25.27 -1.68 -13.98
CA GLY A 65 -26.29 -2.32 -13.15
C GLY A 65 -26.73 -1.41 -11.99
N ASP A 66 -28.02 -1.46 -11.67
CA ASP A 66 -28.63 -0.70 -10.57
C ASP A 66 -28.17 -1.26 -9.22
N SER A 67 -26.99 -0.84 -8.75
CA SER A 67 -26.59 -1.14 -7.37
C SER A 67 -27.39 -0.24 -6.43
N THR A 68 -28.39 -0.82 -5.77
CA THR A 68 -29.15 -0.11 -4.75
C THR A 68 -28.30 0.16 -3.51
N PHE A 69 -28.57 1.28 -2.87
CA PHE A 69 -27.78 1.77 -1.75
C PHE A 69 -28.38 1.32 -0.42
N ALA A 70 -27.72 0.36 0.24
CA ALA A 70 -28.01 -0.03 1.62
C ALA A 70 -27.13 0.76 2.60
N PRO A 71 -27.61 1.86 3.23
CA PRO A 71 -26.73 2.80 3.94
C PRO A 71 -26.04 2.15 5.13
N ALA A 72 -26.75 1.33 5.92
CA ALA A 72 -26.19 0.66 7.08
C ALA A 72 -25.05 -0.30 6.71
N ALA A 73 -25.26 -1.14 5.69
CA ALA A 73 -24.25 -2.07 5.18
C ALA A 73 -23.03 -1.33 4.62
N VAL A 74 -23.25 -0.24 3.89
CA VAL A 74 -22.18 0.55 3.26
C VAL A 74 -21.34 1.31 4.29
N ILE A 75 -21.98 1.92 5.29
CA ILE A 75 -21.30 2.66 6.35
C ILE A 75 -20.47 1.72 7.22
N VAL A 76 -21.10 0.67 7.76
CA VAL A 76 -20.43 -0.29 8.64
C VAL A 76 -19.36 -1.07 7.86
N GLY A 77 -19.71 -1.55 6.67
CA GLY A 77 -18.81 -2.29 5.81
C GLY A 77 -17.60 -1.46 5.39
N GLY A 78 -17.82 -0.21 4.95
CA GLY A 78 -16.75 0.71 4.56
C GLY A 78 -15.79 1.00 5.71
N PHE A 79 -16.32 1.27 6.91
CA PHE A 79 -15.50 1.52 8.10
C PHE A 79 -14.67 0.29 8.49
N VAL A 80 -15.29 -0.89 8.58
CA VAL A 80 -14.61 -2.15 8.91
C VAL A 80 -13.56 -2.50 7.86
N PHE A 81 -13.87 -2.30 6.58
CA PHE A 81 -12.93 -2.49 5.48
C PHE A 81 -11.71 -1.56 5.61
N GLY A 82 -11.93 -0.29 5.94
CA GLY A 82 -10.86 0.70 6.16
C GLY A 82 -9.93 0.32 7.31
N LEU A 83 -10.47 -0.19 8.43
CA LEU A 83 -9.67 -0.73 9.54
C LEU A 83 -8.86 -1.96 9.12
N GLY A 84 -9.51 -2.91 8.44
CA GLY A 84 -8.89 -4.16 7.97
C GLY A 84 -7.72 -3.91 7.02
N ILE A 85 -7.88 -2.95 6.12
CA ILE A 85 -6.83 -2.53 5.18
C ILE A 85 -5.54 -2.08 5.88
N ILE A 86 -5.64 -1.37 7.01
CA ILE A 86 -4.45 -0.92 7.75
C ILE A 86 -3.73 -2.12 8.38
N LEU A 87 -4.48 -3.05 8.96
CA LEU A 87 -3.93 -4.26 9.58
C LEU A 87 -3.32 -5.22 8.55
N ALA A 88 -3.95 -5.37 7.38
CA ALA A 88 -3.44 -6.18 6.28
C ALA A 88 -2.22 -5.54 5.59
N GLY A 89 -1.98 -4.24 5.82
CA GLY A 89 -0.89 -3.51 5.19
C GLY A 89 -1.08 -3.25 3.69
N GLY A 90 -2.29 -3.43 3.12
CA GLY A 90 -2.53 -3.25 1.69
C GLY A 90 -4.02 -3.12 1.32
N CYS A 91 -4.32 -2.47 0.20
CA CYS A 91 -5.68 -2.48 -0.36
C CYS A 91 -6.00 -3.82 -1.03
N ALA A 92 -7.25 -4.07 -1.41
CA ALA A 92 -7.65 -5.34 -2.04
C ALA A 92 -6.87 -5.68 -3.32
N SER A 93 -6.66 -4.73 -4.24
CA SER A 93 -5.78 -4.96 -5.39
C SER A 93 -4.30 -5.03 -5.00
N GLY A 94 -3.94 -4.25 -3.96
CA GLY A 94 -2.62 -4.24 -3.33
C GLY A 94 -2.19 -5.59 -2.82
N THR A 95 -3.06 -6.29 -2.10
CA THR A 95 -2.76 -7.62 -1.56
C THR A 95 -2.51 -8.62 -2.70
N TRP A 96 -3.22 -8.54 -3.82
CA TRP A 96 -2.95 -9.39 -4.99
C TRP A 96 -1.59 -9.11 -5.64
N PHE A 97 -1.28 -7.86 -6.03
CA PHE A 97 -0.01 -7.59 -6.72
C PHE A 97 1.19 -7.70 -5.78
N ARG A 98 1.05 -7.39 -4.49
CA ARG A 98 2.12 -7.56 -3.49
C ARG A 98 2.33 -9.02 -3.09
N SER A 99 1.29 -9.83 -3.17
CA SER A 99 1.46 -11.29 -3.12
C SER A 99 2.36 -11.76 -4.27
N ALA A 100 2.18 -11.20 -5.47
CA ALA A 100 3.03 -11.49 -6.61
C ALA A 100 4.47 -10.93 -6.48
N GLU A 101 4.71 -9.92 -5.65
CA GLU A 101 6.07 -9.43 -5.31
C GLU A 101 6.81 -10.34 -4.30
N GLY A 102 6.14 -11.34 -3.73
CA GLY A 102 6.72 -12.29 -2.77
C GLY A 102 6.49 -11.96 -1.30
N LEU A 103 5.57 -11.04 -0.97
CA LEU A 103 5.28 -10.73 0.44
C LEU A 103 4.34 -11.76 1.07
N VAL A 104 4.87 -12.62 1.93
CA VAL A 104 4.11 -13.71 2.59
C VAL A 104 3.00 -13.17 3.48
N GLY A 105 3.18 -12.00 4.11
CA GLY A 105 2.09 -11.33 4.84
C GLY A 105 0.89 -11.01 3.95
N SER A 106 1.13 -10.62 2.69
CA SER A 106 0.06 -10.39 1.72
C SER A 106 -0.63 -11.69 1.29
N TRP A 107 0.08 -12.83 1.29
CA TRP A 107 -0.52 -14.14 1.01
C TRP A 107 -1.52 -14.52 2.10
N ILE A 108 -1.13 -14.35 3.37
CA ILE A 108 -1.99 -14.61 4.52
C ILE A 108 -3.22 -13.70 4.48
N ALA A 109 -3.02 -12.40 4.27
CA ALA A 109 -4.12 -11.44 4.17
C ALA A 109 -5.05 -11.75 2.99
N LEU A 110 -4.51 -12.12 1.83
CA LEU A 110 -5.28 -12.47 0.64
C LEU A 110 -6.11 -13.74 0.85
N ALA A 111 -5.53 -14.78 1.47
CA ALA A 111 -6.25 -16.01 1.79
C ALA A 111 -7.41 -15.74 2.77
N MET A 112 -7.16 -14.99 3.85
CA MET A 112 -8.19 -14.64 4.83
C MET A 112 -9.25 -13.70 4.25
N TYR A 113 -8.86 -12.81 3.35
CA TYR A 113 -9.77 -11.96 2.58
C TYR A 113 -10.69 -12.79 1.69
N ALA A 114 -10.14 -13.78 0.97
CA ALA A 114 -10.92 -14.69 0.14
C ALA A 114 -11.91 -15.51 0.98
N VAL A 115 -11.46 -16.08 2.10
CA VAL A 115 -12.29 -16.88 3.02
C VAL A 115 -13.43 -16.07 3.58
N SER A 116 -13.15 -14.90 4.17
CA SER A 116 -14.18 -14.05 4.76
C SER A 116 -15.14 -13.48 3.72
N ALA A 117 -14.66 -13.09 2.54
CA ALA A 117 -15.53 -12.63 1.46
C ALA A 117 -16.44 -13.76 0.92
N ALA A 118 -15.91 -14.97 0.78
CA ALA A 118 -16.68 -16.14 0.37
C ALA A 118 -17.71 -16.55 1.43
N ALA A 119 -17.34 -16.51 2.72
CA ALA A 119 -18.23 -16.82 3.83
C ALA A 119 -19.41 -15.84 3.93
N MET A 120 -19.18 -14.55 3.68
CA MET A 120 -20.22 -13.51 3.66
C MET A 120 -21.10 -13.56 2.41
N LYS A 121 -20.56 -13.94 1.25
CA LYS A 121 -21.35 -13.97 0.00
C LYS A 121 -22.14 -15.27 -0.18
N TYR A 122 -21.55 -16.39 0.17
CA TYR A 122 -22.05 -17.72 -0.21
C TYR A 122 -22.12 -18.70 0.96
N GLY A 123 -21.48 -18.39 2.08
CA GLY A 123 -21.32 -19.31 3.21
C GLY A 123 -22.15 -18.95 4.43
N ALA A 124 -21.62 -19.31 5.60
CA ALA A 124 -22.30 -19.22 6.89
C ALA A 124 -22.75 -17.79 7.28
N LEU A 125 -22.12 -16.74 6.73
CA LEU A 125 -22.48 -15.35 7.03
C LEU A 125 -23.36 -14.69 5.96
N ALA A 126 -23.81 -15.43 4.94
CA ALA A 126 -24.68 -14.89 3.90
C ALA A 126 -26.01 -14.35 4.44
N GLY A 127 -26.57 -14.97 5.47
CA GLY A 127 -27.78 -14.46 6.15
C GLY A 127 -27.54 -13.10 6.81
N PHE A 128 -26.36 -12.88 7.39
CA PHE A 128 -25.99 -11.59 7.98
C PHE A 128 -25.75 -10.51 6.91
N ASP A 129 -25.07 -10.85 5.81
CA ASP A 129 -24.88 -9.93 4.67
C ASP A 129 -26.24 -9.49 4.09
N GLY A 130 -27.14 -10.44 3.86
CA GLY A 130 -28.50 -10.17 3.38
C GLY A 130 -29.32 -9.33 4.36
N TRP A 131 -29.23 -9.62 5.66
CA TRP A 131 -29.91 -8.83 6.69
C TRP A 131 -29.41 -7.39 6.76
N MET A 132 -28.09 -7.16 6.64
CA MET A 132 -27.54 -5.80 6.61
C MET A 132 -27.98 -5.04 5.35
N LYS A 133 -28.07 -5.73 4.21
CA LYS A 133 -28.44 -5.14 2.92
C LYS A 133 -29.95 -4.96 2.71
N SER A 134 -30.78 -5.58 3.54
CA SER A 134 -32.25 -5.41 3.46
C SER A 134 -32.70 -3.99 3.83
N TRP A 135 -31.86 -3.23 4.53
CA TRP A 135 -32.05 -1.81 4.85
C TRP A 135 -31.71 -0.96 3.62
N ASP A 136 -32.37 -1.23 2.51
CA ASP A 136 -32.17 -0.56 1.24
C ASP A 136 -32.95 0.76 1.20
N SER A 137 -32.27 1.81 0.74
CA SER A 137 -32.88 3.12 0.53
C SER A 137 -33.50 3.29 -0.86
N GLY A 138 -33.23 2.35 -1.78
CA GLY A 138 -33.65 2.43 -3.19
C GLY A 138 -32.90 3.49 -4.01
N LEU A 139 -31.98 4.25 -3.39
CA LEU A 139 -31.15 5.23 -4.09
C LEU A 139 -30.05 4.51 -4.88
N THR A 140 -29.83 4.95 -6.12
CA THR A 140 -28.80 4.39 -7.02
C THR A 140 -27.69 5.41 -7.23
N THR A 141 -27.94 6.44 -8.03
CA THR A 141 -26.97 7.43 -8.46
C THR A 141 -27.45 8.86 -8.28
N ILE A 142 -26.51 9.78 -8.04
CA ILE A 142 -26.79 11.21 -7.89
C ILE A 142 -27.38 11.82 -9.19
N PRO A 143 -26.85 11.51 -10.40
CA PRO A 143 -27.41 12.06 -11.64
C PRO A 143 -28.85 11.61 -11.89
N GLU A 144 -29.18 10.36 -11.58
CA GLU A 144 -30.52 9.81 -11.74
C GLU A 144 -31.51 10.46 -10.77
N LEU A 145 -31.14 10.63 -9.49
CA LEU A 145 -31.97 11.32 -8.50
C LEU A 145 -32.29 12.77 -8.89
N LEU A 146 -31.33 13.46 -9.50
CA LEU A 146 -31.49 14.84 -9.95
C LEU A 146 -32.13 14.96 -11.33
N GLY A 147 -32.29 13.86 -12.07
CA GLY A 147 -32.75 13.87 -13.46
C GLY A 147 -31.79 14.60 -14.41
N VAL A 148 -30.50 14.67 -14.07
CA VAL A 148 -29.48 15.40 -14.83
C VAL A 148 -28.54 14.42 -15.53
N SER A 149 -28.08 14.77 -16.73
CA SER A 149 -27.11 13.95 -17.46
C SER A 149 -25.81 13.71 -16.66
N PRO A 150 -25.30 12.47 -16.56
CA PRO A 150 -24.03 12.15 -15.91
C PRO A 150 -22.83 12.92 -16.47
N TRP A 151 -22.91 13.39 -17.72
CA TRP A 151 -21.86 14.17 -18.38
C TRP A 151 -21.50 15.45 -17.64
N TRP A 152 -22.47 16.12 -17.02
CA TRP A 152 -22.20 17.35 -16.25
C TRP A 152 -21.27 17.07 -15.07
N PHE A 153 -21.50 15.96 -14.36
CA PHE A 153 -20.66 15.52 -13.26
C PHE A 153 -19.29 15.04 -13.74
N ALA A 154 -19.25 14.26 -14.84
CA ALA A 154 -18.01 13.77 -15.42
C ALA A 154 -17.10 14.90 -15.91
N ILE A 155 -17.66 15.91 -16.58
CA ILE A 155 -16.93 17.09 -17.06
C ILE A 155 -16.44 17.93 -15.87
N ALA A 156 -17.32 18.23 -14.90
CA ALA A 156 -16.94 19.01 -13.73
C ALA A 156 -15.80 18.36 -12.94
N LEU A 157 -15.89 17.04 -12.71
CA LEU A 157 -14.84 16.28 -12.03
C LEU A 157 -13.52 16.26 -12.83
N SER A 158 -13.61 16.10 -14.16
CA SER A 158 -12.43 16.08 -15.04
C SER A 158 -11.72 17.43 -15.07
N VAL A 159 -12.47 18.54 -15.11
CA VAL A 159 -11.94 19.90 -15.06
C VAL A 159 -11.24 20.16 -13.71
N LEU A 160 -11.91 19.82 -12.60
CA LEU A 160 -11.31 19.90 -11.26
C LEU A 160 -10.00 19.11 -11.17
N THR A 161 -10.03 17.87 -11.66
CA THR A 161 -8.86 16.98 -11.64
C THR A 161 -7.72 17.52 -12.50
N PHE A 162 -8.00 18.08 -13.67
CA PHE A 162 -7.00 18.72 -14.52
C PHE A 162 -6.29 19.88 -13.81
N PHE A 163 -7.06 20.77 -13.15
CA PHE A 163 -6.49 21.87 -12.39
C PHE A 163 -5.67 21.41 -11.19
N LEU A 164 -6.14 20.40 -10.45
CA LEU A 164 -5.39 19.82 -9.32
C LEU A 164 -4.10 19.15 -9.79
N VAL A 165 -4.12 18.36 -10.86
CA VAL A 165 -2.92 17.75 -11.46
C VAL A 165 -1.93 18.83 -11.86
N ARG A 166 -2.39 19.89 -12.54
CA ARG A 166 -1.52 21.01 -12.93
C ARG A 166 -0.92 21.71 -11.71
N HIS A 167 -1.72 21.95 -10.67
CA HIS A 167 -1.28 22.59 -9.44
C HIS A 167 -0.19 21.78 -8.73
N PHE A 168 -0.43 20.49 -8.46
CA PHE A 168 0.55 19.65 -7.78
C PHE A 168 1.77 19.34 -8.64
N ARG A 169 1.64 19.19 -9.96
CA ARG A 169 2.80 19.06 -10.86
C ARG A 169 3.67 20.32 -10.87
N ALA A 170 3.06 21.50 -10.81
CA ALA A 170 3.81 22.75 -10.71
C ALA A 170 4.53 22.89 -9.35
N GLN A 171 3.92 22.40 -8.26
CA GLN A 171 4.59 22.33 -6.96
C GLN A 171 5.75 21.33 -6.98
N ASP A 172 5.55 20.13 -7.53
CA ASP A 172 6.61 19.11 -7.63
C ASP A 172 7.76 19.55 -8.53
N ALA A 173 7.50 20.38 -9.56
CA ALA A 173 8.55 20.95 -10.40
C ALA A 173 9.43 21.99 -9.66
N LYS A 174 8.91 22.62 -8.60
CA LYS A 174 9.64 23.57 -7.76
C LYS A 174 10.40 22.89 -6.62
N ARG A 175 10.05 21.64 -6.29
CA ARG A 175 10.71 20.87 -5.24
C ARG A 175 12.12 20.48 -5.65
N PRO A 176 13.06 20.36 -4.70
CA PRO A 176 14.37 19.81 -5.00
C PRO A 176 14.20 18.36 -5.47
N LYS A 177 15.00 17.96 -6.45
CA LYS A 177 14.90 16.60 -7.01
C LYS A 177 15.47 15.61 -6.00
N ALA A 178 14.62 14.70 -5.53
CA ALA A 178 15.04 13.58 -4.69
C ALA A 178 16.13 12.75 -5.37
N ALA A 179 17.06 12.24 -4.57
CA ALA A 179 18.07 11.30 -5.04
C ALA A 179 17.39 10.07 -5.66
N ARG A 180 17.94 9.60 -6.77
CA ARG A 180 17.47 8.42 -7.48
C ARG A 180 18.59 7.40 -7.51
N LEU A 181 18.23 6.12 -7.58
CA LEU A 181 19.19 5.07 -7.87
C LEU A 181 19.98 5.44 -9.13
N SER A 182 21.30 5.56 -8.98
CA SER A 182 22.19 5.83 -10.10
C SER A 182 22.21 4.64 -11.07
N ASN A 183 22.31 4.92 -12.37
CA ASN A 183 22.59 3.94 -13.42
C ASN A 183 21.53 2.82 -13.68
N GLN A 184 20.23 3.06 -13.37
CA GLN A 184 19.19 2.09 -13.74
C GLN A 184 18.59 2.30 -15.15
N PRO A 185 18.37 1.20 -15.91
CA PRO A 185 17.64 1.21 -17.18
C PRO A 185 16.24 1.83 -17.03
N VAL A 186 15.75 2.50 -18.09
CA VAL A 186 14.46 3.20 -18.05
C VAL A 186 13.29 2.26 -17.70
N TRP A 187 13.32 1.01 -18.16
CA TRP A 187 12.26 0.04 -17.87
C TRP A 187 12.20 -0.35 -16.37
N LYS A 188 13.32 -0.29 -15.64
CA LYS A 188 13.36 -0.55 -14.19
C LYS A 188 12.80 0.61 -13.36
N ARG A 189 12.61 1.80 -13.95
CA ARG A 189 12.07 2.97 -13.23
C ARG A 189 10.57 2.87 -12.99
N PRO A 190 10.07 3.17 -11.76
CA PRO A 190 8.66 3.13 -11.45
C PRO A 190 7.85 4.08 -12.35
N LEU A 191 6.61 3.70 -12.65
CA LEU A 191 5.70 4.54 -13.41
C LEU A 191 5.27 5.74 -12.55
N ASN A 192 5.16 6.91 -13.18
CA ASN A 192 4.63 8.08 -12.48
C ASN A 192 3.19 7.80 -12.03
N LEU A 193 2.88 8.12 -10.77
CA LEU A 193 1.59 7.79 -10.15
C LEU A 193 0.37 8.31 -10.94
N TYR A 194 0.44 9.51 -11.53
CA TYR A 194 -0.64 10.06 -12.34
C TYR A 194 -0.78 9.33 -13.68
N THR A 195 0.34 8.91 -14.28
CA THR A 195 0.32 8.10 -15.52
C THR A 195 -0.24 6.72 -15.25
N ALA A 196 0.13 6.08 -14.13
CA ALA A 196 -0.45 4.83 -13.70
C ALA A 196 -1.96 4.96 -13.46
N GLY A 197 -2.41 6.05 -12.83
CA GLY A 197 -3.82 6.36 -12.67
C GLY A 197 -4.57 6.48 -14.01
N ALA A 198 -4.02 7.23 -14.96
CA ALA A 198 -4.64 7.36 -16.29
C ALA A 198 -4.73 6.01 -17.03
N LEU A 199 -3.67 5.19 -16.96
CA LEU A 199 -3.65 3.85 -17.56
C LEU A 199 -4.65 2.90 -16.89
N ILE A 200 -4.73 2.89 -15.55
CA ILE A 200 -5.71 2.08 -14.82
C ILE A 200 -7.14 2.50 -15.17
N GLY A 201 -7.39 3.80 -15.28
CA GLY A 201 -8.68 4.34 -15.73
C GLY A 201 -9.03 3.85 -17.13
N LEU A 202 -8.11 3.96 -18.09
CA LEU A 202 -8.34 3.50 -19.46
C LEU A 202 -8.59 1.99 -19.52
N ILE A 203 -7.81 1.21 -18.76
CA ILE A 203 -7.98 -0.24 -18.64
C ILE A 203 -9.36 -0.57 -18.11
N GLY A 204 -9.86 0.16 -17.10
CA GLY A 204 -11.19 -0.09 -16.55
C GLY A 204 -12.34 0.30 -17.50
N VAL A 205 -12.16 1.31 -18.34
CA VAL A 205 -13.11 1.63 -19.43
C VAL A 205 -13.15 0.48 -20.44
N ILE A 206 -12.00 -0.04 -20.87
CA ILE A 206 -11.91 -1.16 -21.82
C ILE A 206 -12.43 -2.47 -21.21
N ALA A 207 -12.20 -2.68 -19.92
CA ALA A 207 -12.64 -3.86 -19.17
C ALA A 207 -14.16 -4.01 -19.15
N TRP A 208 -14.91 -2.90 -19.13
CA TRP A 208 -16.37 -2.93 -18.99
C TRP A 208 -17.08 -3.68 -20.11
N PRO A 209 -16.96 -3.29 -21.40
CA PRO A 209 -17.64 -3.98 -22.49
C PRO A 209 -17.19 -5.44 -22.61
N LEU A 210 -15.92 -5.74 -22.31
CA LEU A 210 -15.39 -7.10 -22.35
C LEU A 210 -15.94 -7.98 -21.23
N SER A 211 -16.14 -7.43 -20.03
CA SER A 211 -16.84 -8.09 -18.95
C SER A 211 -18.33 -8.26 -19.28
N ALA A 212 -18.99 -7.21 -19.79
CA ALA A 212 -20.41 -7.24 -20.15
C ALA A 212 -20.72 -8.29 -21.23
N ALA A 213 -19.83 -8.44 -22.22
CA ALA A 213 -19.92 -9.47 -23.26
C ALA A 213 -19.85 -10.92 -22.73
N THR A 214 -19.45 -11.12 -21.47
CA THR A 214 -19.45 -12.43 -20.81
C THR A 214 -20.63 -12.65 -19.86
N GLY A 215 -21.60 -11.73 -19.85
CA GLY A 215 -22.76 -11.77 -18.94
C GLY A 215 -22.53 -11.05 -17.61
N ARG A 216 -21.31 -10.59 -17.31
CA ARG A 216 -20.98 -9.81 -16.11
C ARG A 216 -20.99 -8.32 -16.43
N ASN A 217 -22.13 -7.66 -16.23
CA ASN A 217 -22.30 -6.23 -16.51
C ASN A 217 -21.76 -5.35 -15.37
N SER A 218 -20.44 -5.39 -15.17
CA SER A 218 -19.75 -4.62 -14.15
C SER A 218 -18.32 -4.33 -14.59
N GLY A 219 -17.76 -3.20 -14.17
CA GLY A 219 -16.36 -2.85 -14.42
C GLY A 219 -15.36 -3.66 -13.59
N LEU A 220 -14.19 -3.06 -13.32
CA LEU A 220 -13.14 -3.65 -12.50
C LEU A 220 -13.66 -4.00 -11.10
N GLY A 221 -13.34 -5.20 -10.63
CA GLY A 221 -13.71 -5.66 -9.29
C GLY A 221 -12.75 -6.73 -8.80
N ILE A 222 -12.45 -6.73 -7.50
CA ILE A 222 -11.52 -7.67 -6.88
C ILE A 222 -12.23 -8.60 -5.90
N THR A 223 -13.15 -8.08 -5.07
CA THR A 223 -13.78 -8.85 -3.97
C THR A 223 -14.55 -10.07 -4.45
N THR A 224 -15.54 -9.89 -5.33
CA THR A 224 -16.34 -11.01 -5.83
C THR A 224 -15.48 -12.04 -6.57
N PRO A 225 -14.59 -11.64 -7.51
CA PRO A 225 -13.67 -12.60 -8.12
C PRO A 225 -12.77 -13.35 -7.13
N THR A 226 -12.27 -12.67 -6.10
CA THR A 226 -11.42 -13.32 -5.08
C THR A 226 -12.21 -14.38 -4.30
N ALA A 227 -13.47 -14.08 -3.95
CA ALA A 227 -14.36 -15.04 -3.32
C ALA A 227 -14.70 -16.21 -4.27
N ASN A 228 -14.97 -15.92 -5.55
CA ASN A 228 -15.26 -16.92 -6.57
C ASN A 228 -14.07 -17.87 -6.83
N THR A 229 -12.83 -17.35 -6.83
CA THR A 229 -11.63 -18.18 -6.94
C THR A 229 -11.55 -19.21 -5.81
N LEU A 230 -11.86 -18.79 -4.57
CA LEU A 230 -11.91 -19.71 -3.44
C LEU A 230 -13.08 -20.69 -3.55
N GLN A 231 -14.27 -20.22 -3.96
CA GLN A 231 -15.44 -21.09 -4.12
C GLN A 231 -15.19 -22.17 -5.16
N TYR A 232 -14.63 -21.84 -6.32
CA TYR A 232 -14.22 -22.84 -7.31
C TYR A 232 -13.22 -23.84 -6.73
N THR A 233 -12.22 -23.35 -5.99
CA THR A 233 -11.19 -24.22 -5.38
C THR A 233 -11.78 -25.20 -4.36
N VAL A 234 -12.82 -24.79 -3.62
CA VAL A 234 -13.46 -25.61 -2.58
C VAL A 234 -14.53 -26.53 -3.15
N THR A 235 -15.34 -26.05 -4.09
CA THR A 235 -16.55 -26.75 -4.57
C THR A 235 -16.32 -27.50 -5.89
N GLY A 236 -15.32 -27.11 -6.68
CA GLY A 236 -15.10 -27.60 -8.03
C GLY A 236 -16.12 -27.08 -9.06
N ASP A 237 -17.04 -26.18 -8.67
CA ASP A 237 -18.08 -25.68 -9.56
C ASP A 237 -17.55 -24.62 -10.54
N GLU A 238 -17.48 -25.00 -11.82
CA GLU A 238 -17.03 -24.14 -12.92
C GLU A 238 -17.88 -22.86 -13.08
N GLY A 239 -19.10 -22.83 -12.54
CA GLY A 239 -19.96 -21.63 -12.53
C GLY A 239 -19.34 -20.42 -11.82
N PHE A 240 -18.35 -20.64 -10.94
CA PHE A 240 -17.62 -19.55 -10.28
C PHE A 240 -16.47 -19.00 -11.12
N ILE A 241 -15.99 -19.70 -12.16
CA ILE A 241 -14.93 -19.20 -13.04
C ILE A 241 -15.51 -18.24 -14.08
N ASP A 242 -15.68 -16.99 -13.66
CA ASP A 242 -16.13 -15.90 -14.52
C ASP A 242 -14.96 -15.04 -15.05
N TRP A 243 -15.31 -14.04 -15.86
CA TRP A 243 -14.34 -13.08 -16.41
C TRP A 243 -13.55 -12.34 -15.32
N GLY A 244 -14.19 -12.08 -14.18
CA GLY A 244 -13.57 -11.44 -13.04
C GLY A 244 -12.53 -12.32 -12.35
N VAL A 245 -12.77 -13.63 -12.22
CA VAL A 245 -11.77 -14.57 -11.70
C VAL A 245 -10.51 -14.55 -12.56
N LEU A 246 -10.67 -14.62 -13.88
CA LEU A 246 -9.53 -14.50 -14.79
C LEU A 246 -8.85 -13.12 -14.70
N LEU A 247 -9.59 -12.05 -14.44
CA LEU A 247 -9.01 -10.73 -14.16
C LEU A 247 -8.07 -10.73 -12.95
N VAL A 248 -8.48 -11.28 -11.80
CA VAL A 248 -7.62 -11.27 -10.59
C VAL A 248 -6.43 -12.22 -10.71
N LEU A 249 -6.61 -13.37 -11.37
CA LEU A 249 -5.49 -14.27 -11.69
C LEU A 249 -4.52 -13.63 -12.68
N GLY A 250 -5.04 -12.94 -13.69
CA GLY A 250 -4.24 -12.17 -14.63
C GLY A 250 -3.46 -11.08 -13.91
N LEU A 251 -4.10 -10.34 -13.00
CA LEU A 251 -3.47 -9.31 -12.17
C LEU A 251 -2.29 -9.89 -11.40
N PHE A 252 -2.44 -11.05 -10.77
CA PHE A 252 -1.35 -11.74 -10.09
C PHE A 252 -0.19 -12.06 -11.04
N VAL A 253 -0.49 -12.70 -12.18
CA VAL A 253 0.53 -13.11 -13.16
C VAL A 253 1.26 -11.90 -13.75
N GLY A 254 0.54 -10.85 -14.13
CA GLY A 254 1.13 -9.62 -14.67
C GLY A 254 2.01 -8.90 -13.66
N ALA A 255 1.57 -8.81 -12.41
CA ALA A 255 2.37 -8.25 -11.33
C ALA A 255 3.63 -9.09 -11.04
N PHE A 256 3.53 -10.42 -11.10
CA PHE A 256 4.67 -11.32 -10.91
C PHE A 256 5.72 -11.15 -12.01
N ILE A 257 5.28 -11.10 -13.27
CA ILE A 257 6.16 -10.85 -14.42
C ILE A 257 6.84 -9.47 -14.27
N ALA A 258 6.08 -8.44 -13.91
CA ALA A 258 6.63 -7.11 -13.69
C ALA A 258 7.70 -7.10 -12.59
N ALA A 259 7.38 -7.63 -11.40
CA ALA A 259 8.27 -7.68 -10.25
C ALA A 259 9.54 -8.50 -10.53
N LYS A 260 9.42 -9.65 -11.22
CA LYS A 260 10.58 -10.46 -11.59
C LYS A 260 11.44 -9.78 -12.63
N SER A 261 10.83 -9.14 -13.64
CA SER A 261 11.58 -8.41 -14.67
C SER A 261 12.37 -7.25 -14.06
N THR A 262 11.83 -6.56 -13.05
CA THR A 262 12.47 -5.38 -12.47
C THR A 262 13.46 -5.69 -11.35
N GLY A 263 13.57 -6.96 -10.95
CA GLY A 263 14.40 -7.39 -9.81
C GLY A 263 13.80 -7.01 -8.46
N GLU A 264 12.48 -6.75 -8.41
CA GLU A 264 11.76 -6.35 -7.20
C GLU A 264 11.08 -7.54 -6.49
N PHE A 265 11.11 -8.73 -7.10
CA PHE A 265 10.60 -9.97 -6.51
C PHE A 265 11.56 -10.51 -5.45
N ARG A 266 11.06 -10.67 -4.21
CA ARG A 266 11.77 -11.33 -3.13
C ARG A 266 10.78 -11.90 -2.13
N ILE A 267 11.00 -13.14 -1.70
CA ILE A 267 10.18 -13.75 -0.66
C ILE A 267 10.51 -13.10 0.69
N ARG A 268 9.54 -12.38 1.25
CA ARG A 268 9.67 -11.68 2.53
C ARG A 268 8.73 -12.30 3.55
N ILE A 269 9.30 -12.93 4.57
CA ILE A 269 8.56 -13.63 5.61
C ILE A 269 8.31 -12.63 6.76
N PRO A 270 7.04 -12.36 7.12
CA PRO A 270 6.71 -11.45 8.21
C PRO A 270 7.04 -12.06 9.57
N ASP A 271 7.26 -11.21 10.58
CA ASP A 271 7.29 -11.65 11.97
C ASP A 271 5.89 -12.11 12.44
N ALA A 272 5.83 -12.82 13.56
CA ALA A 272 4.58 -13.37 14.09
C ALA A 272 3.50 -12.30 14.32
N THR A 273 3.89 -11.10 14.75
CA THR A 273 2.95 -9.99 14.99
C THR A 273 2.31 -9.53 13.68
N THR A 274 3.12 -9.35 12.65
CA THR A 274 2.66 -8.94 11.32
C THR A 274 1.82 -10.04 10.66
N ALA A 275 2.15 -11.31 10.89
CA ALA A 275 1.33 -12.43 10.42
C ALA A 275 -0.07 -12.41 11.05
N VAL A 276 -0.18 -12.24 12.38
CA VAL A 276 -1.48 -12.13 13.08
C VAL A 276 -2.27 -10.91 12.61
N ARG A 277 -1.60 -9.76 12.43
CA ARG A 277 -2.23 -8.56 11.86
C ARG A 277 -2.74 -8.80 10.43
N SER A 278 -1.99 -9.56 9.62
CA SER A 278 -2.40 -9.94 8.26
C SER A 278 -3.64 -10.83 8.28
N VAL A 279 -3.74 -11.77 9.23
CA VAL A 279 -4.95 -12.60 9.41
C VAL A 279 -6.16 -11.73 9.75
N GLY A 280 -6.06 -10.93 10.81
CA GLY A 280 -7.15 -10.07 11.25
C GLY A 280 -7.55 -9.04 10.19
N GLY A 281 -6.56 -8.44 9.53
CA GLY A 281 -6.76 -7.49 8.44
C GLY A 281 -7.46 -8.11 7.24
N GLY A 282 -7.02 -9.29 6.80
CA GLY A 282 -7.66 -10.02 5.70
C GLY A 282 -9.13 -10.37 5.99
N LEU A 283 -9.42 -10.88 7.20
CA LEU A 283 -10.79 -11.19 7.62
C LEU A 283 -11.70 -9.94 7.61
N LEU A 284 -11.23 -8.84 8.23
CA LEU A 284 -11.98 -7.58 8.25
C LEU A 284 -12.14 -6.99 6.84
N MET A 285 -11.15 -7.15 5.96
CA MET A 285 -11.27 -6.74 4.56
C MET A 285 -12.38 -7.51 3.84
N GLY A 286 -12.55 -8.81 4.07
CA GLY A 286 -13.55 -9.58 3.32
C GLY A 286 -14.96 -9.30 3.82
N VAL A 287 -15.13 -9.22 5.15
CA VAL A 287 -16.40 -8.79 5.78
C VAL A 287 -16.76 -7.38 5.36
N GLY A 288 -15.83 -6.43 5.48
CA GLY A 288 -16.09 -5.03 5.15
C GLY A 288 -16.40 -4.81 3.66
N ALA A 289 -15.63 -5.43 2.75
CA ALA A 289 -15.84 -5.27 1.32
C ALA A 289 -17.16 -5.88 0.84
N THR A 290 -17.60 -6.98 1.45
CA THR A 290 -18.87 -7.64 1.08
C THR A 290 -20.07 -6.85 1.56
N LEU A 291 -20.07 -6.39 2.82
CA LEU A 291 -21.08 -5.50 3.37
C LEU A 291 -21.17 -4.18 2.59
N ALA A 292 -20.02 -3.59 2.26
CA ALA A 292 -19.97 -2.33 1.53
C ALA A 292 -20.39 -2.45 0.05
N GLY A 293 -20.62 -3.67 -0.46
CA GLY A 293 -20.89 -3.90 -1.87
C GLY A 293 -19.66 -3.76 -2.78
N GLY A 294 -18.46 -3.57 -2.22
CA GLY A 294 -17.21 -3.46 -2.97
C GLY A 294 -16.00 -3.03 -2.14
N CYS A 295 -14.82 -3.34 -2.65
CA CYS A 295 -13.54 -2.84 -2.13
C CYS A 295 -13.18 -1.46 -2.69
N THR A 296 -11.97 -0.97 -2.42
CA THR A 296 -11.45 0.30 -2.98
C THR A 296 -11.46 0.35 -4.52
N VAL A 297 -11.35 -0.78 -5.21
CA VAL A 297 -11.45 -0.83 -6.68
C VAL A 297 -12.90 -0.66 -7.13
N GLY A 298 -13.79 -1.49 -6.60
CA GLY A 298 -15.22 -1.47 -6.97
C GLY A 298 -15.91 -0.18 -6.51
N ASN A 299 -15.85 0.13 -5.22
CA ASN A 299 -16.50 1.31 -4.67
C ASN A 299 -15.70 2.59 -4.95
N GLY A 300 -14.40 2.56 -4.74
CA GLY A 300 -13.56 3.76 -4.80
C GLY A 300 -13.17 4.23 -6.20
N MET A 301 -13.07 3.34 -7.19
CA MET A 301 -12.71 3.74 -8.57
C MET A 301 -13.85 3.61 -9.57
N VAL A 302 -14.70 2.57 -9.43
CA VAL A 302 -15.78 2.30 -10.39
C VAL A 302 -17.08 3.00 -9.97
N GLN A 303 -17.59 2.74 -8.77
CA GLN A 303 -18.87 3.29 -8.32
C GLN A 303 -18.85 4.82 -8.11
N THR A 304 -17.73 5.37 -7.62
CA THR A 304 -17.55 6.84 -7.57
C THR A 304 -17.59 7.49 -8.95
N SER A 305 -17.10 6.81 -9.99
CA SER A 305 -17.14 7.31 -11.37
C SER A 305 -18.53 7.25 -12.00
N LEU A 306 -19.40 6.36 -11.50
CA LEU A 306 -20.83 6.33 -11.78
C LEU A 306 -21.62 7.37 -10.95
N PHE A 307 -20.95 8.10 -10.05
CA PHE A 307 -21.58 9.02 -9.10
C PHE A 307 -22.67 8.34 -8.24
N SER A 308 -22.45 7.08 -7.84
CA SER A 308 -23.38 6.34 -6.99
C SER A 308 -23.26 6.74 -5.52
N PHE A 309 -24.40 6.71 -4.80
CA PHE A 309 -24.41 6.96 -3.36
C PHE A 309 -23.55 5.93 -2.62
N GLN A 310 -23.65 4.66 -3.02
CA GLN A 310 -22.81 3.59 -2.49
C GLN A 310 -21.33 3.91 -2.63
N GLY A 311 -20.86 4.31 -3.81
CA GLY A 311 -19.44 4.56 -4.07
C GLY A 311 -18.87 5.67 -3.19
N TRP A 312 -19.54 6.82 -3.13
CA TRP A 312 -19.08 7.99 -2.38
C TRP A 312 -19.16 7.79 -0.86
N VAL A 313 -20.26 7.21 -0.37
CA VAL A 313 -20.42 6.92 1.06
C VAL A 313 -19.43 5.82 1.50
N ALA A 314 -19.27 4.76 0.71
CA ALA A 314 -18.27 3.74 0.98
C ALA A 314 -16.86 4.35 1.03
N LEU A 315 -16.48 5.15 0.04
CA LEU A 315 -15.15 5.77 -0.01
C LEU A 315 -14.89 6.66 1.23
N LEU A 316 -15.89 7.43 1.65
CA LEU A 316 -15.81 8.27 2.85
C LEU A 316 -15.57 7.42 4.10
N PHE A 317 -16.38 6.39 4.34
CA PHE A 317 -16.24 5.56 5.54
C PHE A 317 -15.01 4.65 5.51
N ILE A 318 -14.55 4.25 4.32
CA ILE A 318 -13.24 3.61 4.15
C ILE A 318 -12.13 4.57 4.57
N ALA A 319 -12.18 5.84 4.15
CA ALA A 319 -11.18 6.84 4.55
C ALA A 319 -11.21 7.09 6.06
N VAL A 320 -12.40 7.15 6.68
CA VAL A 320 -12.55 7.24 8.15
C VAL A 320 -11.96 6.02 8.84
N GLY A 321 -12.25 4.81 8.36
CA GLY A 321 -11.68 3.57 8.90
C GLY A 321 -10.16 3.52 8.78
N ILE A 322 -9.60 3.98 7.66
CA ILE A 322 -8.15 4.12 7.44
C ILE A 322 -7.56 5.12 8.44
N ALA A 323 -8.18 6.28 8.65
CA ALA A 323 -7.70 7.30 9.58
C ALA A 323 -7.66 6.78 11.03
N VAL A 324 -8.74 6.11 11.44
CA VAL A 324 -8.85 5.48 12.77
C VAL A 324 -7.81 4.37 12.92
N GLY A 325 -7.74 3.45 11.95
CA GLY A 325 -6.78 2.35 11.98
C GLY A 325 -5.33 2.83 11.99
N ALA A 326 -5.01 3.86 11.20
CA ALA A 326 -3.68 4.47 11.18
C ALA A 326 -3.32 5.05 12.56
N LYS A 327 -4.24 5.79 13.19
CA LYS A 327 -4.02 6.39 14.51
C LYS A 327 -3.78 5.34 15.61
N PHE A 328 -4.43 4.18 15.53
CA PHE A 328 -4.28 3.13 16.53
C PHE A 328 -3.09 2.21 16.28
N TRP A 329 -2.82 1.81 15.04
CA TRP A 329 -1.85 0.75 14.73
C TRP A 329 -0.56 1.21 14.02
N LEU A 330 -0.50 2.42 13.45
CA LEU A 330 0.69 2.97 12.79
C LEU A 330 1.50 3.93 13.68
N LYS A 331 1.39 3.79 15.00
CA LYS A 331 2.34 4.45 15.92
C LYS A 331 3.75 3.86 15.72
N PRO A 332 4.83 4.63 15.87
CA PRO A 332 6.20 4.10 15.79
C PRO A 332 6.30 2.91 16.75
N ALA A 333 6.45 1.71 16.20
CA ALA A 333 6.73 0.54 17.00
C ALA A 333 8.21 0.62 17.39
N THR A 334 8.53 0.32 18.64
CA THR A 334 9.91 0.13 19.09
C THR A 334 10.58 -0.89 18.17
N ALA A 335 11.63 -0.47 17.45
CA ALA A 335 12.41 -1.35 16.60
C ALA A 335 12.89 -2.53 17.45
N LYS A 336 12.59 -3.75 17.02
CA LYS A 336 13.10 -4.94 17.72
C LYS A 336 14.58 -5.09 17.37
N PRO A 337 15.45 -5.39 18.35
CA PRO A 337 16.85 -5.64 18.10
C PRO A 337 17.00 -6.78 17.08
N ALA A 338 17.91 -6.58 16.13
CA ALA A 338 18.17 -7.50 15.02
C ALA A 338 18.39 -8.94 15.54
N LYS A 339 17.55 -9.87 15.09
CA LYS A 339 17.71 -11.30 15.39
C LYS A 339 18.53 -11.93 14.26
N ALA A 340 19.72 -12.43 14.57
CA ALA A 340 20.58 -13.13 13.62
C ALA A 340 20.18 -14.62 13.44
N PRO A 341 20.56 -15.28 12.33
CA PRO A 341 21.07 -14.75 11.07
C PRO A 341 20.00 -14.83 9.96
N GLN A 342 19.55 -13.69 9.47
CA GLN A 342 19.10 -13.57 8.08
C GLN A 342 20.34 -13.37 7.20
N THR A 343 20.30 -13.87 5.97
CA THR A 343 21.44 -14.06 5.05
C THR A 343 22.15 -12.78 4.57
N TYR A 344 21.85 -11.63 5.17
CA TYR A 344 22.52 -10.36 4.92
C TYR A 344 22.37 -9.47 6.15
N THR A 345 23.48 -9.07 6.75
CA THR A 345 23.47 -8.10 7.86
C THR A 345 23.98 -6.75 7.37
N THR A 346 23.62 -5.67 8.07
CA THR A 346 24.24 -4.33 7.91
C THR A 346 25.78 -4.38 7.95
N ASN A 347 26.39 -5.43 8.55
CA ASN A 347 27.84 -5.62 8.53
C ASN A 347 28.39 -6.00 7.14
N ASP A 348 27.63 -6.75 6.33
CA ASP A 348 28.03 -7.20 5.00
C ASP A 348 27.91 -6.09 3.94
N SER A 349 27.11 -5.05 4.22
CA SER A 349 26.86 -3.90 3.34
C SER A 349 27.74 -2.69 3.68
N VAL A 350 28.21 -2.57 4.93
CA VAL A 350 29.19 -1.55 5.34
C VAL A 350 30.64 -1.96 4.98
N GLY A 351 30.87 -3.23 4.62
CA GLY A 351 32.14 -3.72 4.09
C GLY A 351 32.42 -3.27 2.66
N GLY A 352 33.01 -2.08 2.50
CA GLY A 352 33.75 -1.73 1.26
C GLY A 352 33.63 -0.32 0.70
N THR A 353 32.90 0.61 1.34
CA THR A 353 32.71 1.98 0.77
C THR A 353 32.56 3.11 1.78
N VAL A 354 32.92 2.89 3.05
CA VAL A 354 33.24 4.02 3.93
C VAL A 354 34.74 4.23 3.83
N ASN A 355 35.19 5.09 2.92
CA ASN A 355 36.56 5.58 2.93
C ASN A 355 36.73 6.43 4.19
N THR A 356 37.10 5.80 5.31
CA THR A 356 37.69 6.46 6.46
C THR A 356 39.11 6.90 6.06
N PRO A 357 39.44 8.19 6.04
CA PRO A 357 40.84 8.60 5.98
C PRO A 357 41.48 8.21 7.32
N ASP A 358 42.52 7.37 7.24
CA ASP A 358 43.52 7.10 8.27
C ASP A 358 43.05 6.53 9.61
N ALA A 359 42.85 5.21 9.66
CA ALA A 359 42.93 4.44 10.90
C ALA A 359 44.29 3.72 10.97
N VAL A 360 45.21 4.31 11.73
CA VAL A 360 46.49 3.69 12.13
C VAL A 360 46.18 2.45 12.97
N ALA A 361 46.67 1.30 12.50
CA ALA A 361 46.52 0.02 13.16
C ALA A 361 47.25 0.01 14.51
N PHE A 362 46.55 -0.38 15.58
CA PHE A 362 47.19 -0.93 16.77
C PHE A 362 46.75 -2.38 16.97
N SER A 363 47.75 -3.25 16.86
CA SER A 363 47.75 -4.67 17.19
C SER A 363 47.79 -4.85 18.71
N THR A 364 46.90 -5.67 19.27
CA THR A 364 47.23 -6.58 20.38
C THR A 364 46.29 -7.77 20.40
N ALA A 365 46.90 -8.95 20.55
CA ALA A 365 46.35 -10.30 20.53
C ALA A 365 45.71 -10.69 21.92
N PRO A 366 45.13 -11.91 22.07
CA PRO A 366 43.96 -12.19 22.91
C PRO A 366 44.27 -12.73 24.32
N ALA A 367 43.29 -12.64 25.23
CA ALA A 367 43.29 -13.44 26.47
C ALA A 367 41.86 -13.87 26.91
N ALA A 368 41.65 -15.18 26.80
CA ALA A 368 41.01 -16.13 27.72
C ALA A 368 39.80 -15.76 28.60
N ASN A 369 38.81 -16.65 28.51
CA ASN A 369 37.74 -16.97 29.45
C ASN A 369 38.12 -16.89 30.94
N THR A 370 37.20 -16.38 31.76
CA THR A 370 36.77 -17.04 33.01
C THR A 370 35.39 -16.52 33.43
N ALA A 371 34.50 -17.45 33.75
CA ALA A 371 33.19 -17.21 34.33
C ALA A 371 33.31 -16.99 35.85
N VAL A 372 32.54 -16.05 36.41
CA VAL A 372 32.16 -16.05 37.83
C VAL A 372 30.69 -15.63 37.94
N THR A 373 29.89 -16.54 38.45
CA THR A 373 28.55 -16.36 39.00
C THR A 373 28.63 -15.72 40.39
N THR A 374 27.71 -14.81 40.75
CA THR A 374 27.02 -14.79 42.06
C THR A 374 25.93 -13.72 42.17
N ASN A 375 24.75 -14.22 42.54
CA ASN A 375 23.71 -13.73 43.45
C ASN A 375 23.02 -12.35 43.33
N ALA A 376 21.70 -12.49 43.40
CA ALA A 376 20.67 -11.49 43.63
C ALA A 376 20.76 -10.82 45.02
N GLY A 377 20.38 -9.54 45.05
CA GLY A 377 20.07 -8.77 46.26
C GLY A 377 19.18 -7.58 45.90
N LEU A 378 17.94 -7.60 46.39
CA LEU A 378 17.01 -6.48 46.38
C LEU A 378 17.44 -5.39 47.38
N ALA A 379 17.14 -4.14 47.02
CA ALA A 379 16.91 -2.95 47.85
C ALA A 379 17.87 -1.79 47.58
N GLY A 380 17.31 -0.68 47.08
CA GLY A 380 18.05 0.55 46.85
C GLY A 380 17.26 1.55 46.01
N MET A 381 16.14 2.03 46.55
CA MET A 381 15.35 3.13 45.98
C MET A 381 16.16 4.43 46.14
N SER A 382 16.67 4.98 45.03
CA SER A 382 17.29 6.30 45.01
C SER A 382 16.65 7.14 43.91
N MET A 383 16.02 8.23 44.33
CA MET A 383 15.44 9.27 43.50
C MET A 383 16.58 10.04 42.82
N ALA A 384 16.79 9.81 41.53
CA ALA A 384 17.60 10.69 40.70
C ALA A 384 16.66 11.47 39.77
N THR A 385 16.44 12.73 40.15
CA THR A 385 15.96 13.79 39.26
C THR A 385 16.92 13.92 38.08
N GLY A 386 16.53 13.36 36.95
CA GLY A 386 17.25 13.48 35.69
C GLY A 386 16.29 13.24 34.54
N LEU A 387 16.08 14.26 33.72
CA LEU A 387 15.55 14.13 32.36
C LEU A 387 16.50 13.19 31.59
N ILE A 388 16.25 11.88 31.66
CA ILE A 388 16.89 10.93 30.75
C ILE A 388 16.04 10.97 29.48
N SER A 389 16.49 11.74 28.48
CA SER A 389 16.06 11.47 27.12
C SER A 389 16.49 10.04 26.82
N LEU A 390 15.54 9.13 26.61
CA LEU A 390 15.84 7.80 26.11
C LEU A 390 16.40 7.98 24.69
N GLN A 391 17.72 7.86 24.59
CA GLN A 391 18.53 8.16 23.41
C GLN A 391 18.26 7.16 22.27
N ALA A 392 18.47 7.61 21.04
CA ALA A 392 18.37 6.88 19.76
C ALA A 392 19.02 5.48 19.72
N GLU A 393 19.85 5.12 20.71
CA GLU A 393 20.63 3.88 20.78
C GLU A 393 19.78 2.60 20.77
N GLU A 394 18.51 2.64 21.19
CA GLU A 394 17.66 1.43 21.19
C GLU A 394 17.09 1.10 19.79
N LYS A 395 17.02 2.09 18.88
CA LYS A 395 16.40 1.95 17.55
C LYS A 395 17.39 1.94 16.39
N ALA A 396 18.55 2.57 16.55
CA ALA A 396 19.58 2.61 15.54
C ALA A 396 20.95 2.26 16.15
N ARG A 397 21.69 1.40 15.44
CA ARG A 397 23.00 0.93 15.88
C ARG A 397 24.07 1.94 15.49
N HIS A 398 24.82 2.45 16.46
CA HIS A 398 25.95 3.35 16.19
C HIS A 398 27.08 2.63 15.43
N LEU A 399 27.52 3.20 14.31
CA LEU A 399 28.60 2.67 13.46
C LEU A 399 29.94 3.41 13.68
N GLY A 400 29.96 4.48 14.47
CA GLY A 400 31.11 5.37 14.62
C GLY A 400 31.11 6.53 13.64
N ASN A 401 31.92 7.56 13.91
CA ASN A 401 32.08 8.76 13.07
C ASN A 401 30.76 9.50 12.73
N GLY A 402 29.78 9.46 13.63
CA GLY A 402 28.47 10.09 13.42
C GLY A 402 27.55 9.33 12.46
N TYR A 403 27.85 8.06 12.15
CA TYR A 403 26.98 7.17 11.38
C TYR A 403 26.14 6.26 12.29
N PHE A 404 24.88 6.11 11.94
CA PHE A 404 23.90 5.27 12.62
C PHE A 404 23.24 4.34 11.59
N ALA A 405 23.11 3.06 11.91
CA ALA A 405 22.45 2.08 11.05
C ALA A 405 21.03 1.77 11.55
N LEU A 406 20.07 1.80 10.63
CA LEU A 406 18.72 1.33 10.81
C LEU A 406 18.48 0.15 9.87
N ASP A 407 18.19 -1.02 10.45
CA ASP A 407 17.81 -2.22 9.70
C ASP A 407 16.28 -2.33 9.66
N SER A 408 15.71 -2.05 8.49
CA SER A 408 14.28 -2.17 8.22
C SER A 408 13.99 -3.26 7.16
N LEU A 409 14.86 -4.27 7.03
CA LEU A 409 14.63 -5.41 6.14
C LEU A 409 13.44 -6.26 6.61
N GLY A 410 12.59 -6.66 5.66
CA GLY A 410 11.36 -7.41 5.90
C GLY A 410 10.18 -6.56 6.35
N ALA A 411 10.39 -5.27 6.64
CA ALA A 411 9.32 -4.37 7.05
C ALA A 411 8.43 -3.96 5.87
N VAL A 412 7.12 -3.88 6.13
CA VAL A 412 6.13 -3.44 5.14
C VAL A 412 6.01 -1.91 5.16
N CYS A 413 5.90 -1.27 4.00
CA CYS A 413 5.60 0.16 3.97
C CYS A 413 4.26 0.48 4.68
N PRO A 414 4.21 1.51 5.54
CA PRO A 414 5.13 2.66 5.61
C PRO A 414 6.23 2.56 6.69
N PHE A 415 6.40 1.42 7.36
CA PHE A 415 7.25 1.32 8.56
C PHE A 415 8.69 1.79 8.37
N PRO A 416 9.43 1.43 7.29
CA PRO A 416 10.79 1.93 7.09
C PRO A 416 10.92 3.46 7.11
N LEU A 417 9.93 4.17 6.56
CA LEU A 417 9.92 5.64 6.57
C LEU A 417 9.57 6.21 7.95
N ILE A 418 8.65 5.56 8.67
CA ILE A 418 8.25 5.98 10.02
C ILE A 418 9.42 5.82 10.99
N GLU A 419 10.09 4.66 10.96
CA GLU A 419 11.28 4.36 11.76
C GLU A 419 12.43 5.32 11.41
N ALA A 420 12.66 5.58 10.12
CA ALA A 420 13.68 6.53 9.68
C ALA A 420 13.41 7.95 10.20
N LYS A 421 12.16 8.43 10.14
CA LYS A 421 11.76 9.74 10.68
C LYS A 421 11.99 9.84 12.19
N ASP A 422 11.63 8.78 12.90
CA ASP A 422 11.75 8.69 14.35
C ASP A 422 13.22 8.73 14.79
N VAL A 423 14.08 7.89 14.18
CA VAL A 423 15.52 7.91 14.44
C VAL A 423 16.14 9.25 14.03
N MET A 424 15.79 9.79 12.86
CA MET A 424 16.34 11.05 12.36
C MET A 424 16.00 12.24 13.27
N ALA A 425 14.85 12.21 13.97
CA ALA A 425 14.50 13.24 14.94
C ALA A 425 15.54 13.31 16.08
N ASP A 426 16.06 12.17 16.50
CA ASP A 426 17.00 12.03 17.62
C ASP A 426 18.47 12.27 17.23
N LEU A 427 18.81 12.32 15.94
CA LEU A 427 20.19 12.58 15.47
C LEU A 427 20.58 14.07 15.58
N ASP A 428 21.86 14.37 15.69
CA ASP A 428 22.37 15.74 15.59
C ASP A 428 22.58 16.17 14.12
N ALA A 429 22.60 17.49 13.88
CA ALA A 429 22.90 18.03 12.56
C ALA A 429 24.27 17.53 12.05
N GLY A 430 24.32 17.09 10.80
CA GLY A 430 25.52 16.55 10.18
C GLY A 430 25.76 15.05 10.42
N GLN A 431 25.03 14.39 11.32
CA GLN A 431 25.06 12.94 11.49
C GLN A 431 24.39 12.23 10.30
N HIS A 432 24.77 10.97 10.09
CA HIS A 432 24.34 10.15 8.98
C HIS A 432 23.50 8.96 9.46
N LEU A 433 22.35 8.75 8.83
CA LEU A 433 21.51 7.57 8.99
C LEU A 433 21.63 6.69 7.74
N VAL A 434 22.17 5.48 7.92
CA VAL A 434 22.24 4.42 6.93
C VAL A 434 21.03 3.51 7.12
N ILE A 435 20.18 3.39 6.11
CA ILE A 435 18.94 2.63 6.17
C ILE A 435 19.02 1.48 5.16
N ASP A 436 18.97 0.26 5.66
CA ASP A 436 18.78 -0.94 4.85
C ASP A 436 17.31 -1.30 4.81
N PHE A 437 16.76 -1.43 3.61
CA PHE A 437 15.34 -1.73 3.43
C PHE A 437 15.08 -2.53 2.15
N ASP A 438 13.99 -3.30 2.18
CA ASP A 438 13.53 -4.10 1.05
C ASP A 438 12.09 -3.77 0.65
N CYS A 439 11.43 -2.81 1.30
CA CYS A 439 10.17 -2.30 0.79
C CYS A 439 10.39 -1.52 -0.51
N THR A 440 9.83 -2.01 -1.61
CA THR A 440 9.90 -1.37 -2.94
C THR A 440 9.54 0.11 -2.86
N GLN A 441 8.39 0.47 -2.26
CA GLN A 441 7.93 1.87 -2.12
C GLN A 441 8.91 2.78 -1.33
N GLY A 442 9.80 2.20 -0.51
CA GLY A 442 10.85 2.95 0.19
C GLY A 442 11.81 3.66 -0.76
N THR A 443 12.01 3.11 -1.98
CA THR A 443 12.94 3.68 -2.97
C THR A 443 12.54 5.05 -3.51
N GLU A 444 11.28 5.44 -3.31
CA GLU A 444 10.76 6.76 -3.69
C GLU A 444 10.42 7.59 -2.46
N THR A 445 9.83 6.97 -1.44
CA THR A 445 9.30 7.71 -0.29
C THR A 445 10.40 8.19 0.66
N ILE A 446 11.46 7.42 0.88
CA ILE A 446 12.56 7.78 1.77
C ILE A 446 13.41 8.93 1.19
N PRO A 447 13.92 8.87 -0.07
CA PRO A 447 14.65 9.99 -0.66
C PRO A 447 13.82 11.27 -0.77
N GLN A 448 12.52 11.12 -1.09
CA GLN A 448 11.63 12.26 -1.22
C GLN A 448 11.39 12.93 0.13
N TRP A 449 11.16 12.14 1.19
CA TRP A 449 11.05 12.67 2.55
C TRP A 449 12.33 13.39 2.98
N ALA A 450 13.50 12.79 2.75
CA ALA A 450 14.78 13.40 3.12
C ALA A 450 14.88 14.82 2.56
N VAL A 451 14.56 15.00 1.27
CA VAL A 451 14.57 16.32 0.64
C VAL A 451 13.48 17.25 1.16
N ASP A 452 12.25 16.75 1.36
CA ASP A 452 11.14 17.57 1.86
C ASP A 452 11.40 18.12 3.28
N ASP A 453 12.14 17.38 4.12
CA ASP A 453 12.53 17.77 5.49
C ASP A 453 13.94 18.40 5.55
N GLY A 454 14.54 18.75 4.40
CA GLY A 454 15.82 19.48 4.33
C GLY A 454 17.08 18.65 4.63
N HIS A 455 16.96 17.32 4.60
CA HIS A 455 18.07 16.37 4.72
C HIS A 455 18.68 16.03 3.34
N TYR A 456 19.91 15.54 3.36
CA TYR A 456 20.68 15.27 2.14
C TYR A 456 20.94 13.78 1.98
N VAL A 457 20.57 13.21 0.83
CA VAL A 457 20.95 11.82 0.51
C VAL A 457 22.39 11.82 -0.02
N THR A 458 23.30 11.16 0.70
CA THR A 458 24.72 11.10 0.35
C THR A 458 25.10 9.86 -0.44
N ASP A 459 24.36 8.76 -0.24
CA ASP A 459 24.52 7.53 -1.02
C ASP A 459 23.17 6.84 -1.19
N PHE A 460 22.93 6.24 -2.36
CA PHE A 460 21.73 5.44 -2.61
C PHE A 460 21.99 4.36 -3.66
N ARG A 461 21.99 3.10 -3.22
CA ARG A 461 22.41 1.96 -4.03
C ARG A 461 21.54 0.72 -3.83
N GLU A 462 21.53 -0.11 -4.86
CA GLU A 462 20.97 -1.47 -4.83
C GLU A 462 22.04 -2.40 -4.25
N THR A 463 21.72 -3.12 -3.16
CA THR A 463 22.67 -4.01 -2.47
C THR A 463 22.46 -5.47 -2.83
N GLY A 464 21.31 -5.82 -3.43
CA GLY A 464 20.95 -7.18 -3.80
C GLY A 464 19.57 -7.24 -4.46
N GLU A 465 19.04 -8.44 -4.66
CA GLU A 465 17.71 -8.62 -5.22
C GLU A 465 16.65 -8.01 -4.30
N ALA A 466 15.96 -6.99 -4.83
CA ALA A 466 14.93 -6.23 -4.14
C ALA A 466 15.35 -5.71 -2.74
N SER A 467 16.63 -5.34 -2.57
CA SER A 467 17.17 -4.69 -1.38
C SER A 467 18.00 -3.46 -1.72
N TRP A 468 17.83 -2.42 -0.91
CA TRP A 468 18.45 -1.13 -1.12
C TRP A 468 19.05 -0.61 0.18
N GLN A 469 20.10 0.18 0.02
CA GLN A 469 20.69 0.96 1.10
C GLN A 469 20.68 2.42 0.72
N ILE A 470 20.23 3.27 1.63
CA ILE A 470 20.27 4.72 1.48
C ILE A 470 20.95 5.35 2.70
N THR A 471 21.86 6.28 2.45
CA THR A 471 22.50 7.07 3.50
C THR A 471 21.99 8.50 3.43
N ILE A 472 21.43 8.97 4.54
CA ILE A 472 20.86 10.31 4.68
C ILE A 472 21.65 11.06 5.73
N LYS A 473 22.19 12.22 5.37
CA LYS A 473 22.80 13.17 6.30
C LYS A 473 21.73 14.14 6.81
N LYS A 474 21.61 14.28 8.13
CA LYS A 474 20.73 15.27 8.75
C LYS A 474 21.19 16.67 8.37
N GLY A 475 20.31 17.42 7.70
CA GLY A 475 20.51 18.84 7.40
C GLY A 475 20.40 19.70 8.65
N GLU A 476 21.01 20.90 8.64
CA GLU A 476 21.02 21.82 9.77
C GLU A 476 19.62 22.40 10.10
N PRO A 477 19.37 22.72 11.39
CA PRO A 477 18.34 23.67 11.76
C PRO A 477 18.75 25.05 11.23
N THR A 478 18.04 25.56 10.22
CA THR A 478 18.20 26.97 9.83
C THR A 478 17.84 27.84 11.03
N GLY A 479 18.81 28.61 11.54
CA GLY A 479 18.60 29.66 12.52
C GLY A 479 17.68 30.77 12.01
#